data_AF-A0A3D4W7E6-F1
#
_entry.id   AF-A0A3D4W7E6-F1
#
_cell.length_a   1.000
_cell.length_b   1.000
_cell.length_c   1.000
_cell.angle_alpha   90.00
_cell.angle_beta   90.00
_cell.angle_gamma   90.00
#
_symmetry.space_group_name_H-M   'P 1'
#
loop_
_entity.id
_entity.type
_entity.pdbx_description
1 polymer ?
#
loop_
_entity_poly.entity_id
_entity_poly.type
_entity_poly.pdbx_seq_one_letter_code
_entity_poly.pdbx_strand_id
1 'polypeptide(L)' 'MPKKEERCSFCGRPRSETNMLIAGLDAHICDYCVEQAQDILREELSSSKTRDFSKVKLHKPSEIKQYLDQYVIG' A
#
# COMPACT_ATOMS: atom_id res chain seq x y z
N MET A 1 -7.33 -29.28 -30.39
CA MET A 1 -8.20 -28.36 -29.61
C MET A 1 -7.28 -27.46 -28.80
N PRO A 2 -7.33 -26.13 -28.93
CA PRO A 2 -6.42 -25.26 -28.19
C PRO A 2 -6.71 -25.37 -26.69
N LYS A 3 -5.69 -25.68 -25.88
CA LYS A 3 -5.76 -25.63 -24.42
C LYS A 3 -6.16 -24.20 -24.04
N LYS A 4 -7.32 -24.03 -23.43
CA LYS A 4 -7.75 -22.74 -22.88
C LYS A 4 -6.83 -22.47 -21.69
N GLU A 5 -5.80 -21.65 -21.89
CA GLU A 5 -4.92 -21.23 -20.80
C GLU A 5 -5.71 -20.39 -19.80
N GLU A 6 -5.72 -20.83 -18.55
CA GLU A 6 -6.24 -20.04 -17.44
C GLU A 6 -5.38 -18.78 -17.29
N ARG A 7 -6.02 -17.61 -17.38
CA ARG A 7 -5.37 -16.29 -17.33
C ARG A 7 -5.93 -15.51 -16.16
N CYS A 8 -5.07 -14.74 -15.51
CA CYS A 8 -5.49 -13.79 -14.49
C CYS A 8 -6.40 -12.72 -15.10
N SER A 9 -7.58 -12.53 -14.52
CA SER A 9 -8.57 -11.54 -14.94
C SER A 9 -8.11 -10.09 -14.72
N PHE A 10 -7.08 -9.87 -13.90
CA PHE A 10 -6.57 -8.54 -13.54
C PHE A 10 -5.37 -8.11 -14.41
N CYS A 11 -4.35 -8.97 -14.54
CA CYS A 11 -3.13 -8.64 -15.29
C CYS A 11 -3.02 -9.34 -16.65
N GLY A 12 -3.92 -10.27 -16.98
CA GLY A 12 -3.93 -11.00 -18.25
C GLY A 12 -2.86 -12.09 -18.39
N ARG A 13 -1.97 -12.25 -17.40
CA ARG A 13 -0.90 -13.25 -17.42
C ARG A 13 -1.46 -14.68 -17.40
N PRO A 14 -0.91 -15.59 -18.20
CA PRO A 14 -1.28 -17.00 -18.15
C PRO A 14 -0.73 -17.67 -16.88
N ARG A 15 -1.34 -18.79 -16.49
CA ARG A 15 -0.89 -19.62 -15.35
C ARG A 15 0.60 -19.99 -15.41
N SER A 16 1.18 -20.11 -16.60
CA SER A 16 2.60 -20.42 -16.81
C SER A 16 3.56 -19.30 -16.37
N GLU A 17 3.08 -18.06 -16.30
CA GLU A 17 3.88 -16.88 -15.93
C GLU A 17 3.64 -16.43 -14.48
N THR A 18 2.85 -17.19 -13.72
CA THR A 18 2.47 -16.87 -12.33
C THR A 18 2.79 -18.05 -11.44
N ASN A 19 3.34 -17.83 -10.25
CA ASN A 19 3.64 -18.95 -9.34
C ASN A 19 2.36 -19.61 -8.83
N MET A 20 1.30 -18.82 -8.68
CA MET A 20 0.00 -19.28 -8.21
C MET A 20 -1.12 -18.51 -8.91
N LEU A 21 -2.14 -19.25 -9.36
CA LEU A 21 -3.36 -18.72 -9.92
C LEU A 21 -4.55 -19.31 -9.16
N ILE A 22 -5.33 -18.43 -8.53
CA ILE A 22 -6.53 -18.77 -7.76
C ILE A 22 -7.74 -18.66 -8.68
N ALA A 23 -8.54 -19.71 -8.76
CA ALA A 23 -9.78 -19.75 -9.54
C ALA A 23 -11.00 -19.51 -8.66
N GLY A 24 -11.80 -18.50 -9.01
CA GLY A 24 -13.16 -18.29 -8.53
C GLY A 24 -14.20 -18.80 -9.52
N LEU A 25 -15.48 -18.52 -9.24
CA LEU A 25 -16.62 -18.94 -10.09
C LEU A 25 -16.55 -18.32 -11.50
N ASP A 26 -16.30 -17.01 -11.58
CA ASP A 26 -16.30 -16.25 -12.84
C ASP A 26 -14.98 -15.52 -13.14
N ALA A 27 -13.97 -15.65 -12.26
CA ALA A 27 -12.72 -14.89 -12.36
C ALA A 27 -11.52 -15.67 -11.80
N HIS A 28 -10.33 -15.32 -12.28
CA HIS A 28 -9.06 -15.86 -11.76
C HIS A 28 -8.14 -14.72 -11.33
N ILE A 29 -7.42 -14.89 -10.21
CA ILE A 29 -6.46 -13.91 -9.70
C ILE A 29 -5.12 -14.58 -9.39
N CYS A 30 -4.02 -13.94 -9.77
CA CYS A 30 -2.68 -14.44 -9.45
C CYS A 30 -2.14 -13.86 -8.14
N ASP A 31 -1.12 -14.53 -7.59
CA ASP A 31 -0.31 -14.09 -6.44
C ASP A 31 0.07 -12.61 -6.51
N TYR A 32 0.66 -12.19 -7.64
CA TYR A 32 1.10 -10.80 -7.82
C TYR A 32 -0.05 -9.78 -7.71
N CYS A 33 -1.21 -10.08 -8.29
CA CYS A 33 -2.36 -9.18 -8.21
C CYS A 33 -2.94 -9.12 -6.78
N VAL A 34 -2.85 -10.21 -6.02
CA VAL A 34 -3.26 -10.23 -4.61
C VAL A 34 -2.35 -9.33 -3.77
N GLU A 35 -1.04 -9.43 -3.95
CA GLU A 35 -0.06 -8.59 -3.23
C GLU A 35 -0.26 -7.11 -3.55
N GLN A 36 -0.34 -6.76 -4.84
CA GLN A 36 -0.58 -5.38 -5.26
C GLN A 36 -1.91 -4.82 -4.70
N ALA A 37 -2.98 -5.63 -4.73
CA ALA A 37 -4.26 -5.22 -4.15
C ALA A 37 -4.18 -5.03 -2.63
N GLN A 38 -3.43 -5.91 -1.94
CA GLN A 38 -3.21 -5.79 -0.50
C GLN A 38 -2.48 -4.49 -0.14
N ASP A 39 -1.47 -4.11 -0.90
CA ASP A 39 -0.70 -2.89 -0.65
C ASP A 39 -1.55 -1.63 -0.86
N ILE A 40 -2.33 -1.57 -1.95
CA ILE A 40 -3.29 -0.47 -2.18
C ILE A 40 -4.29 -0.37 -1.01
N LEU A 41 -4.84 -1.50 -0.56
CA LEU A 41 -5.78 -1.52 0.58
C LEU A 41 -5.12 -1.03 1.87
N ARG A 42 -3.86 -1.42 2.12
CA ARG A 42 -3.10 -0.96 3.30
C ARG A 42 -2.85 0.54 3.25
N GLU A 43 -2.49 1.08 2.09
CA GLU A 43 -2.27 2.51 1.89
C GLU A 43 -3.54 3.32 2.15
N GLU A 44 -4.68 2.90 1.60
CA GLU A 44 -5.98 3.54 1.82
C GLU A 44 -6.44 3.47 3.29
N LEU A 45 -6.28 2.31 3.94
CA LEU A 45 -6.62 2.13 5.36
C LEU A 45 -5.68 2.91 6.28
N SER A 46 -4.40 3.04 5.92
CA SER A 46 -3.43 3.83 6.69
C SER A 46 -3.64 5.33 6.51
N SER A 47 -4.04 5.78 5.33
CA SER A 47 -4.43 7.17 5.04
C SER A 47 -5.73 7.56 5.75
N SER A 48 -6.61 6.58 5.98
CA SER A 48 -7.85 6.74 6.75
C SER A 48 -7.64 6.73 8.27
N LYS A 49 -6.42 6.44 8.77
CA LYS A 49 -6.08 6.79 10.15
C LYS A 49 -6.04 8.31 10.21
N THR A 50 -7.13 8.89 10.65
CA THR A 50 -7.19 10.26 11.18
C THR A 50 -5.88 10.52 11.88
N ARG A 51 -5.04 11.42 11.33
CA ARG A 51 -3.76 11.77 11.96
C ARG A 51 -4.09 12.07 13.42
N ASP A 52 -3.67 11.19 14.31
CA ASP A 52 -4.00 11.29 15.72
C ASP A 52 -3.17 12.45 16.29
N PHE A 53 -3.70 13.67 16.10
CA PHE A 53 -3.09 14.89 16.55
C PHE A 53 -3.02 14.95 18.08
N SER A 54 -3.65 14.02 18.80
CA SER A 54 -3.53 13.88 20.25
C SER A 54 -2.10 13.55 20.70
N LYS A 55 -1.24 13.05 19.80
CA LYS A 55 0.20 12.84 20.07
C LYS A 55 1.11 13.96 19.56
N VAL A 56 0.57 14.94 18.82
CA VAL A 56 1.37 16.08 18.37
C VAL A 56 1.45 17.07 19.53
N LYS A 57 2.56 17.01 20.26
CA LYS A 57 2.88 18.00 21.29
C LYS A 57 3.22 19.32 20.60
N LEU A 58 2.21 20.16 20.39
CA LEU A 58 2.38 21.50 19.85
C LEU A 58 3.12 22.37 20.87
N HIS A 59 4.39 22.60 20.61
CA HIS A 59 5.22 23.52 21.37
C HIS A 59 4.92 24.97 20.95
N LYS A 60 5.05 25.91 21.89
CA LYS A 60 4.88 27.32 21.55
C LYS A 60 5.98 27.74 20.56
N PRO A 61 5.71 28.66 19.62
CA PRO A 61 6.73 29.14 18.69
C PRO A 61 8.02 29.62 19.38
N SER A 62 7.90 30.20 20.58
CA SER A 62 9.05 30.59 21.41
C SER A 62 9.93 29.42 21.84
N GLU A 63 9.33 28.26 22.16
CA GLU A 63 10.06 27.04 22.58
C GLU A 63 10.75 26.38 21.39
N ILE A 64 10.09 26.37 20.22
CA ILE A 64 10.67 25.86 18.96
C ILE A 64 11.89 26.69 18.57
N LYS A 65 11.78 28.02 18.64
CA LYS A 65 12.88 28.94 18.36
C LYS A 65 14.06 28.72 19.31
N GLN A 66 13.79 28.59 20.61
CA GLN A 66 14.84 28.34 21.61
C GLN A 66 15.57 27.02 21.39
N TYR A 67 14.87 25.96 20.96
CA TYR A 67 15.49 24.68 20.62
C TYR A 67 16.34 24.78 19.36
N LEU A 68 15.85 25.46 18.32
CA LEU A 68 16.57 25.63 17.06
C LEU A 68 17.84 26.48 17.23
N ASP A 69 17.80 27.50 18.08
CA ASP A 69 18.97 28.33 18.42
C ASP A 69 20.14 27.53 19.05
N GLN A 70 19.88 26.31 19.56
CA GLN A 70 20.94 25.44 20.10
C GLN A 70 21.77 24.76 18.99
N TYR A 71 21.20 24.60 17.79
CA TYR A 71 21.80 23.83 16.69
C TYR A 71 22.09 24.69 15.46
N VAL A 72 21.31 25.75 15.26
CA VAL A 72 21.44 26.67 14.13
C VAL A 72 22.11 27.93 14.64
N ILE A 73 23.41 28.04 14.35
CA ILE A 73 24.16 29.28 14.60
C ILE A 73 23.91 30.20 13.40
N GLY A 74 23.18 31.28 13.65
CA GLY A 74 23.04 32.42 12.74
C GLY A 74 23.97 33.54 13.15
#